data_AF-A0A6J1N536-F1
#
_entry.id   AF-A0A6J1N536-F1
#
_cell.length_a   1.000
_cell.length_b   1.000
_cell.length_c   1.000
_cell.angle_alpha   90.00
_cell.angle_beta   90.00
_cell.angle_gamma   90.00
#
_symmetry.space_group_name_H-M   'P 1'
#
loop_
_entity.id
_entity.type
_entity.pdbx_description
1 polymer ?
#
loop_
_entity_poly.entity_id
_entity_poly.type
_entity_poly.pdbx_seq_one_letter_code
_entity_poly.pdbx_strand_id
1 'polypeptide(L)'
;MVDKVAVVTGANKGIGFGIVRELCKRGLRYVYLTARDIKRGEEAIEKLNKEGLRPTFHQLDVTDELSVKTFAKHLKEKHGDSVKDGTLKEEDFQELPLLAYKISKIAVSALTRIQQKEVGRGISINSLHPGFVKTDMVKSVGHLTVEEASDAPVYLALDIDQSVKGKYFWFDKTEKDWADANQKIHSNYVCPTVLTA
;
A
#
# COMPACT_ATOMS: atom_id res chain seq x y z
N MET A 1 -25.11 -2.00 4.31
CA MET A 1 -23.72 -2.49 4.18
C MET A 1 -22.90 -1.35 3.60
N VAL A 2 -21.71 -1.07 4.15
CA VAL A 2 -20.79 -0.08 3.58
C VAL A 2 -20.06 -0.75 2.42
N ASP A 3 -20.12 -0.14 1.24
CA ASP A 3 -19.42 -0.64 0.06
C ASP A 3 -17.90 -0.52 0.28
N LYS A 4 -17.17 -1.64 0.24
CA LYS A 4 -15.72 -1.67 0.43
C LYS A 4 -15.02 -1.21 -0.86
N VAL A 5 -14.14 -0.23 -0.74
CA VAL A 5 -13.34 0.32 -1.84
C VAL A 5 -11.86 0.01 -1.59
N ALA A 6 -11.20 -0.59 -2.58
CA ALA A 6 -9.75 -0.78 -2.58
C ALA A 6 -9.11 0.09 -3.65
N VAL A 7 -8.00 0.72 -3.30
CA VAL A 7 -7.18 1.55 -4.20
C VAL A 7 -5.77 1.02 -4.14
N VAL A 8 -5.20 0.69 -5.30
CA VAL A 8 -3.83 0.18 -5.39
C VAL A 8 -3.00 1.10 -6.26
N THR A 9 -1.98 1.72 -5.66
CA THR A 9 -1.08 2.65 -6.34
C THR A 9 0.04 1.94 -7.10
N GLY A 10 0.44 2.48 -8.25
CA GLY A 10 1.49 1.89 -9.08
C GLY A 10 1.16 0.47 -9.56
N ALA A 11 -0.12 0.21 -9.82
CA ALA A 11 -0.67 -1.12 -10.06
C ALA A 11 -0.69 -1.54 -11.53
N ASN A 12 -0.03 -0.81 -12.43
CA ASN A 12 0.09 -1.22 -13.83
C ASN A 12 1.04 -2.41 -14.06
N LYS A 13 1.86 -2.78 -13.06
CA LYS A 13 2.75 -3.95 -13.10
C LYS A 13 3.14 -4.43 -11.69
N GLY A 14 3.85 -5.56 -11.63
CA GLY A 14 4.45 -6.08 -10.39
C GLY A 14 3.42 -6.39 -9.30
N ILE A 15 3.79 -6.10 -8.05
CA ILE A 15 2.98 -6.44 -6.86
C ILE A 15 1.62 -5.75 -6.90
N GLY A 16 1.56 -4.46 -7.26
CA GLY A 16 0.30 -3.72 -7.31
C GLY A 16 -0.69 -4.33 -8.30
N PHE A 17 -0.21 -4.80 -9.45
CA PHE A 17 -1.03 -5.52 -10.43
C PHE A 17 -1.57 -6.85 -9.87
N GLY A 18 -0.72 -7.63 -9.18
CA GLY A 18 -1.11 -8.87 -8.51
C GLY A 18 -2.18 -8.66 -7.43
N ILE A 19 -2.04 -7.59 -6.63
CA ILE A 19 -3.02 -7.21 -5.61
C ILE A 19 -4.37 -6.88 -6.26
N VAL A 20 -4.41 -6.05 -7.31
CA VAL A 20 -5.66 -5.73 -8.02
C VAL A 20 -6.32 -7.00 -8.55
N ARG A 21 -5.55 -7.89 -9.18
CA ARG A 21 -6.04 -9.16 -9.72
C ARG A 21 -6.73 -9.99 -8.63
N GLU A 22 -6.08 -10.16 -7.49
CA GLU A 22 -6.60 -11.00 -6.39
C GLU A 22 -7.80 -10.37 -5.69
N LEU A 23 -7.80 -9.05 -5.48
CA LEU A 23 -8.95 -8.32 -4.95
C LEU A 23 -10.19 -8.50 -5.82
N CYS A 24 -10.04 -8.44 -7.15
CA CYS A 24 -11.14 -8.68 -8.07
C CYS A 24 -11.61 -10.15 -8.05
N LYS A 25 -10.70 -11.12 -8.00
CA LYS A 25 -11.05 -12.56 -7.93
C LYS A 25 -11.86 -12.91 -6.68
N ARG A 26 -11.56 -12.24 -5.56
CA ARG A 26 -12.27 -12.41 -4.29
C ARG A 26 -13.58 -11.61 -4.20
N GLY A 27 -14.04 -11.03 -5.31
CA GLY A 27 -15.37 -10.45 -5.43
C GLY A 27 -15.52 -9.02 -4.92
N LEU A 28 -14.41 -8.30 -4.70
CA LEU A 28 -14.50 -6.90 -4.28
C LEU A 28 -15.04 -6.03 -5.42
N ARG A 29 -16.17 -5.36 -5.16
CA ARG A 29 -16.92 -4.60 -6.18
C ARG A 29 -16.18 -3.35 -6.67
N TYR A 30 -15.51 -2.62 -5.78
CA TYR A 30 -14.82 -1.37 -6.13
C TYR A 30 -13.32 -1.53 -5.92
N VAL A 31 -12.60 -1.86 -7.00
CA VAL A 31 -11.14 -1.95 -7.01
C VAL A 31 -10.59 -0.95 -8.00
N TYR A 32 -9.76 -0.04 -7.55
CA TYR A 32 -9.07 0.96 -8.38
C TYR A 32 -7.63 0.53 -8.64
N LEU A 33 -7.31 0.31 -9.91
CA LEU A 33 -5.94 0.22 -10.41
C LEU A 33 -5.48 1.64 -10.74
N THR A 34 -4.38 2.10 -10.15
CA THR A 34 -3.83 3.41 -10.51
C THR A 34 -2.40 3.32 -11.02
N ALA A 35 -2.06 4.23 -11.94
CA ALA A 35 -0.75 4.31 -12.56
C ALA A 35 -0.43 5.74 -12.99
N ARG A 36 0.87 6.06 -13.03
CA ARG A 36 1.35 7.37 -13.50
C ARG A 36 1.08 7.57 -14.99
N ASP A 37 1.42 6.54 -15.76
CA ASP A 37 1.25 6.49 -17.21
C ASP A 37 -0.11 5.88 -17.55
N ILE A 38 -0.93 6.66 -18.25
CA ILE A 38 -2.30 6.31 -18.62
C ILE A 38 -2.31 5.06 -19.50
N LYS A 39 -1.47 5.03 -20.54
CA LYS A 39 -1.43 3.94 -21.52
C LYS A 39 -1.08 2.61 -20.83
N ARG A 40 -0.07 2.61 -19.96
CA ARG A 40 0.31 1.43 -19.18
C ARG A 40 -0.78 1.00 -18.20
N GLY A 41 -1.52 1.95 -17.63
CA GLY A 41 -2.68 1.68 -16.80
C GLY A 41 -3.81 0.99 -17.57
N GLU A 42 -4.15 1.51 -18.75
CA GLU A 42 -5.18 0.95 -19.64
C GLU A 42 -4.80 -0.45 -20.14
N GLU A 43 -3.55 -0.65 -20.56
CA GLU A 43 -3.03 -1.98 -20.93
C GLU A 43 -3.13 -2.99 -19.76
N ALA A 44 -2.94 -2.54 -18.52
CA ALA A 44 -3.10 -3.38 -17.34
C ALA A 44 -4.58 -3.72 -17.08
N ILE A 45 -5.50 -2.77 -17.27
CA ILE A 45 -6.95 -3.04 -17.23
C ILE A 45 -7.34 -4.07 -18.28
N GLU A 46 -6.87 -3.94 -19.52
CA GLU A 46 -7.19 -4.90 -20.58
C GLU A 46 -6.75 -6.32 -20.25
N LYS A 47 -5.56 -6.48 -19.65
CA LYS A 47 -5.07 -7.79 -19.18
C LYS A 47 -6.01 -8.39 -18.14
N LEU A 48 -6.43 -7.61 -17.15
CA LEU A 48 -7.35 -8.06 -16.10
C LEU A 48 -8.77 -8.31 -16.64
N ASN A 49 -9.21 -7.53 -17.63
CA ASN A 49 -10.50 -7.72 -18.28
C ASN A 49 -10.59 -9.03 -19.07
N LYS A 50 -9.49 -9.44 -19.73
CA LYS A 50 -9.36 -10.74 -20.41
C LYS A 50 -9.46 -11.92 -19.44
N GLU A 51 -9.17 -11.70 -18.16
CA GLU A 51 -9.35 -12.68 -17.08
C GLU A 51 -10.76 -12.64 -16.46
N GLY A 52 -11.68 -11.83 -17.02
CA GLY A 52 -13.05 -11.68 -16.51
C GLY A 52 -13.17 -10.72 -15.31
N LEU A 53 -12.08 -10.07 -14.90
CA LEU A 53 -12.07 -9.12 -13.79
C LEU A 53 -12.52 -7.73 -14.26
N ARG A 54 -12.99 -6.88 -13.34
CA ARG A 54 -13.53 -5.54 -13.65
C ARG A 54 -13.03 -4.43 -12.70
N PRO A 55 -11.70 -4.23 -12.56
CA PRO A 55 -11.19 -3.07 -11.83
C PRO A 55 -11.45 -1.77 -12.60
N THR A 56 -11.52 -0.65 -11.89
CA THR A 56 -11.61 0.70 -12.45
C THR A 56 -10.20 1.30 -12.54
N PHE A 57 -9.87 1.94 -13.66
CA PHE A 57 -8.64 2.71 -13.76
C PHE A 57 -8.85 4.15 -13.29
N HIS A 58 -7.86 4.69 -12.60
CA HIS A 58 -7.71 6.13 -12.43
C HIS A 58 -6.23 6.48 -12.51
N GLN A 59 -5.89 7.54 -13.25
CA GLN A 59 -4.51 8.04 -13.30
C GLN A 59 -4.12 8.53 -11.90
N LEU A 60 -2.93 8.17 -11.44
CA LEU A 60 -2.36 8.70 -10.21
C LEU A 60 -0.85 8.73 -10.32
N ASP A 61 -0.29 9.94 -10.24
CA ASP A 61 1.10 10.16 -9.92
C ASP A 61 1.23 10.71 -8.51
N VAL A 62 1.81 9.90 -7.63
CA VAL A 62 2.00 10.23 -6.22
C VAL A 62 3.01 11.36 -6.01
N THR A 63 3.82 11.68 -7.02
CA THR A 63 4.74 12.83 -6.96
C THR A 63 4.12 14.12 -7.52
N ASP A 64 2.91 14.06 -8.08
CA ASP A 64 2.18 15.23 -8.58
C ASP A 64 1.00 15.55 -7.64
N GLU A 65 1.10 16.68 -6.95
CA GLU A 65 0.09 17.14 -6.00
C GLU A 65 -1.29 17.34 -6.66
N LEU A 66 -1.35 17.78 -7.93
CA LEU A 66 -2.60 17.96 -8.65
C LEU A 66 -3.23 16.62 -9.00
N SER A 67 -2.42 15.63 -9.39
CA SER A 67 -2.87 14.25 -9.63
C SER A 67 -3.46 13.64 -8.36
N VAL A 68 -2.78 13.77 -7.22
CA VAL A 68 -3.26 13.30 -5.90
C VAL A 68 -4.57 13.99 -5.51
N LYS A 69 -4.65 15.32 -5.63
CA LYS A 69 -5.87 16.10 -5.32
C LYS A 69 -7.05 15.70 -6.21
N THR A 70 -6.81 15.51 -7.50
CA THR A 70 -7.84 15.09 -8.46
C THR A 70 -8.42 13.73 -8.11
N PHE A 71 -7.56 12.77 -7.79
CA PHE A 71 -8.02 11.43 -7.42
C PHE A 71 -8.69 11.41 -6.04
N ALA A 72 -8.18 12.15 -5.06
CA ALA A 72 -8.83 12.29 -3.76
C ALA A 72 -10.22 12.91 -3.88
N LYS A 73 -10.38 13.93 -4.74
CA LYS A 73 -11.69 14.51 -5.07
C LYS A 73 -12.62 13.47 -5.72
N HIS A 74 -12.13 12.70 -6.70
CA HIS A 74 -12.90 11.63 -7.32
C HIS A 74 -13.39 10.59 -6.31
N LEU A 75 -12.52 10.15 -5.40
CA LEU A 75 -12.89 9.22 -4.33
C LEU A 75 -13.87 9.85 -3.36
N LYS A 76 -13.73 11.14 -3.03
CA LYS A 76 -14.65 11.84 -2.15
C LYS A 76 -16.03 12.04 -2.78
N GLU A 77 -16.11 12.37 -4.06
CA GLU A 77 -17.37 12.52 -4.77
C GLU A 77 -18.09 11.18 -4.94
N LYS A 78 -17.34 10.08 -5.11
CA LYS A 78 -17.93 8.74 -5.20
C LYS A 78 -18.18 8.06 -3.85
N HIS A 79 -17.43 8.39 -2.80
CA HIS A 79 -17.33 7.59 -1.56
C HIS A 79 -17.12 8.41 -0.25
N GLY A 80 -17.25 9.74 -0.27
CA GLY A 80 -16.50 10.66 0.62
C GLY A 80 -17.11 11.21 1.89
N ASP A 81 -17.82 10.42 2.70
CA ASP A 81 -18.27 10.87 4.02
C ASP A 81 -17.15 10.93 5.09
N SER A 82 -15.86 10.97 4.74
CA SER A 82 -14.77 10.89 5.74
C SER A 82 -13.46 11.60 5.33
N VAL A 83 -12.82 12.26 6.31
CA VAL A 83 -11.42 12.77 6.40
C VAL A 83 -11.18 14.30 6.28
N LYS A 84 -10.56 14.88 7.33
CA LYS A 84 -9.96 16.24 7.45
C LYS A 84 -8.70 16.24 8.35
N ASP A 85 -7.71 17.07 7.96
CA ASP A 85 -6.74 17.88 8.77
C ASP A 85 -5.22 17.55 8.87
N GLY A 86 -4.44 17.91 7.82
CA GLY A 86 -3.48 19.05 7.92
C GLY A 86 -2.05 18.93 8.51
N THR A 87 -1.37 17.77 8.60
CA THR A 87 -0.26 17.62 9.59
C THR A 87 1.23 17.54 9.16
N LEU A 88 1.68 17.78 7.91
CA LEU A 88 3.12 17.52 7.55
C LEU A 88 3.83 18.69 6.81
N LYS A 89 5.12 18.93 7.13
CA LYS A 89 6.00 20.00 6.58
C LYS A 89 7.24 19.47 5.84
N GLU A 90 7.83 20.33 5.00
CA GLU A 90 8.75 20.00 3.90
C GLU A 90 10.24 19.95 4.27
N GLU A 91 10.58 20.43 5.46
CA GLU A 91 11.95 20.60 5.98
C GLU A 91 12.56 19.29 6.53
N ASP A 92 11.76 18.22 6.65
CA ASP A 92 12.15 16.94 7.26
C ASP A 92 12.91 15.97 6.32
N PHE A 93 13.21 16.36 5.07
CA PHE A 93 13.57 15.41 3.99
C PHE A 93 15.01 15.47 3.41
N GLN A 94 15.95 16.21 3.99
CA GLN A 94 17.31 16.30 3.43
C GLN A 94 18.31 15.30 4.05
N GLU A 95 18.63 14.23 3.30
CA GLU A 95 19.92 13.50 3.16
C GLU A 95 19.71 11.98 2.91
N LEU A 96 20.53 11.38 2.03
CA LEU A 96 20.65 9.94 1.66
C LEU A 96 19.46 9.26 0.93
N PRO A 97 19.62 8.75 -0.33
CA PRO A 97 18.54 8.10 -1.10
C PRO A 97 17.88 6.90 -0.41
N LEU A 98 18.63 6.14 0.39
CA LEU A 98 18.09 5.05 1.21
C LEU A 98 17.44 5.58 2.49
N LEU A 99 17.91 6.69 3.04
CA LEU A 99 17.35 7.32 4.23
C LEU A 99 16.03 8.00 3.92
N ALA A 100 15.91 8.73 2.82
CA ALA A 100 14.65 9.30 2.34
C ALA A 100 13.60 8.21 2.11
N TYR A 101 13.99 7.05 1.55
CA TYR A 101 13.10 5.90 1.41
C TYR A 101 12.71 5.32 2.78
N LYS A 102 13.66 5.13 3.70
CA LYS A 102 13.41 4.65 5.06
C LYS A 102 12.47 5.59 5.82
N ILE A 103 12.74 6.89 5.79
CA ILE A 103 11.90 7.96 6.37
C ILE A 103 10.50 7.91 5.74
N SER A 104 10.39 7.78 4.41
CA SER A 104 9.10 7.64 3.74
C SER A 104 8.32 6.41 4.23
N LYS A 105 8.99 5.27 4.46
CA LYS A 105 8.34 4.06 4.96
C LYS A 105 8.03 4.10 6.46
N ILE A 106 8.83 4.81 7.25
CA ILE A 106 8.51 5.20 8.63
C ILE A 106 7.24 6.04 8.64
N ALA A 107 7.20 7.10 7.82
CA ALA A 107 6.07 8.02 7.72
C ALA A 107 4.79 7.30 7.32
N VAL A 108 4.84 6.38 6.34
CA VAL A 108 3.69 5.55 5.95
C VAL A 108 3.19 4.68 7.13
N SER A 109 4.11 4.09 7.89
CA SER A 109 3.76 3.23 9.04
C SER A 109 3.17 4.06 10.20
N ALA A 110 3.69 5.25 10.44
CA ALA A 110 3.14 6.20 11.42
C ALA A 110 1.76 6.73 10.99
N LEU A 111 1.62 7.13 9.71
CA LEU A 111 0.37 7.60 9.12
C LEU A 111 -0.72 6.54 9.21
N THR A 112 -0.40 5.26 9.03
CA THR A 112 -1.34 4.15 9.22
C THR A 112 -1.99 4.18 10.61
N ARG A 113 -1.22 4.48 11.66
CA ARG A 113 -1.74 4.55 13.04
C ARG A 113 -2.63 5.77 13.25
N ILE A 114 -2.27 6.92 12.66
CA ILE A 114 -3.06 8.15 12.72
C ILE A 114 -4.38 7.94 11.98
N GLN A 115 -4.33 7.48 10.73
CA GLN A 115 -5.51 7.17 9.92
C GLN A 115 -6.42 6.16 10.62
N GLN A 116 -5.87 5.13 11.26
CA GLN A 116 -6.68 4.17 12.01
C GLN A 116 -7.43 4.82 13.18
N LYS A 117 -6.86 5.83 13.85
CA LYS A 117 -7.54 6.55 14.94
C LYS A 117 -8.64 7.47 14.43
N GLU A 118 -8.46 8.03 13.24
CA GLU A 118 -9.40 8.97 12.62
C GLU A 118 -10.54 8.26 11.88
N VAL A 119 -10.31 7.01 11.46
CA VAL A 119 -11.29 6.27 10.66
C VAL A 119 -12.43 5.71 11.52
N GLY A 120 -13.64 5.77 10.97
CA GLY A 120 -14.86 5.31 11.62
C GLY A 120 -14.91 3.80 11.90
N ARG A 121 -16.02 3.37 12.50
CA ARG A 121 -16.25 1.94 12.82
C ARG A 121 -16.30 1.10 11.54
N GLY A 122 -15.82 -0.15 11.64
CA GLY A 122 -15.84 -1.10 10.53
C GLY A 122 -14.69 -0.98 9.52
N ILE A 123 -13.71 -0.12 9.78
CA ILE A 123 -12.50 0.02 8.94
C ILE A 123 -11.24 -0.32 9.76
N SER A 124 -10.44 -1.22 9.22
CA SER A 124 -9.10 -1.56 9.70
C SER A 124 -8.05 -1.09 8.69
N ILE A 125 -7.09 -0.32 9.18
CA ILE A 125 -5.95 0.21 8.43
C ILE A 125 -4.70 -0.34 9.10
N ASN A 126 -3.92 -1.12 8.35
CA ASN A 126 -2.67 -1.74 8.79
C ASN A 126 -1.60 -1.50 7.72
N SER A 127 -0.34 -1.52 8.13
CA SER A 127 0.82 -1.39 7.24
C SER A 127 1.56 -2.72 7.17
N LEU A 128 2.27 -2.93 6.07
CA LEU A 128 2.91 -4.21 5.76
C LEU A 128 4.25 -3.98 5.06
N HIS A 129 5.24 -4.79 5.42
CA HIS A 129 6.44 -5.01 4.62
C HIS A 129 6.29 -6.27 3.75
N PRO A 130 6.37 -6.17 2.41
CA PRO A 130 6.14 -7.31 1.51
C PRO A 130 7.34 -8.28 1.40
N GLY A 131 8.41 -8.02 2.14
CA GLY A 131 9.65 -8.81 2.09
C GLY A 131 10.57 -8.35 0.95
N PHE A 132 11.63 -9.11 0.69
CA PHE A 132 12.61 -8.78 -0.36
C PHE A 132 12.23 -9.47 -1.67
N VAL A 133 11.44 -8.78 -2.49
CA VAL A 133 10.73 -9.34 -3.65
C VAL A 133 11.50 -9.12 -4.95
N LYS A 134 11.58 -10.16 -5.79
CA LYS A 134 12.17 -10.12 -7.14
C LYS A 134 11.35 -9.20 -8.04
N THR A 135 11.79 -7.94 -8.15
CA THR A 135 11.14 -6.91 -8.97
C THR A 135 12.19 -6.03 -9.64
N ASP A 136 11.79 -5.27 -10.67
CA ASP A 136 12.65 -4.28 -11.34
C ASP A 136 13.27 -3.28 -10.36
N MET A 137 12.58 -2.94 -9.26
CA MET A 137 13.03 -1.98 -8.24
C MET A 137 14.36 -2.39 -7.61
N VAL A 138 14.60 -3.70 -7.52
CA VAL A 138 15.83 -4.29 -6.97
C VAL A 138 16.58 -5.07 -8.05
N LYS A 139 16.32 -4.78 -9.34
CA LYS A 139 16.91 -5.46 -10.51
C LYS A 139 16.80 -6.99 -10.44
N SER A 140 15.66 -7.49 -9.96
CA SER A 140 15.36 -8.92 -9.75
C SER A 140 16.25 -9.62 -8.71
N VAL A 141 17.02 -8.87 -7.92
CA VAL A 141 17.76 -9.37 -6.75
C VAL A 141 16.78 -9.41 -5.58
N GLY A 142 16.11 -10.54 -5.38
CA GLY A 142 15.16 -10.76 -4.29
C GLY A 142 15.04 -12.25 -3.95
N HIS A 143 14.52 -12.57 -2.78
CA HIS A 143 14.32 -13.95 -2.33
C HIS A 143 12.88 -14.44 -2.55
N LEU A 144 11.92 -13.53 -2.57
CA LEU A 144 10.50 -13.84 -2.79
C LEU A 144 10.07 -13.55 -4.24
N THR A 145 9.18 -14.37 -4.77
CA THR A 145 8.41 -14.10 -5.99
C THR A 145 7.31 -13.07 -5.72
N VAL A 146 6.72 -12.53 -6.78
CA VAL A 146 5.60 -11.57 -6.66
C VAL A 146 4.37 -12.25 -6.05
N GLU A 147 4.15 -13.51 -6.40
CA GLU A 147 3.06 -14.35 -5.90
C GLU A 147 3.21 -14.65 -4.41
N GLU A 148 4.43 -14.97 -3.94
CA GLU A 148 4.67 -15.18 -2.51
C GLU A 148 4.50 -13.88 -1.70
N ALA A 149 4.93 -12.75 -2.27
CA ALA A 149 4.83 -11.46 -1.60
C ALA A 149 3.40 -10.88 -1.57
N SER A 150 2.49 -11.36 -2.42
CA SER A 150 1.10 -10.87 -2.49
C SER A 150 0.16 -11.52 -1.47
N ASP A 151 0.57 -12.64 -0.86
CA ASP A 151 -0.22 -13.40 0.12
C ASP A 151 -0.52 -12.59 1.40
N ALA A 152 0.48 -11.96 2.02
CA ALA A 152 0.26 -11.14 3.22
C ALA A 152 -0.64 -9.91 3.00
N PRO A 153 -0.47 -9.08 1.94
CA PRO A 153 -1.40 -8.00 1.65
C PRO A 153 -2.85 -8.46 1.51
N VAL A 154 -3.04 -9.60 0.85
CA VAL A 154 -4.36 -10.17 0.58
C VAL A 154 -4.99 -10.71 1.87
N TYR A 155 -4.20 -11.39 2.72
CA TYR A 155 -4.63 -11.82 4.05
C TYR A 155 -5.08 -10.64 4.92
N LEU A 156 -4.30 -9.55 4.96
CA LEU A 156 -4.65 -8.36 5.75
C LEU A 156 -5.91 -7.65 5.25
N ALA A 157 -6.21 -7.74 3.95
CA ALA A 157 -7.37 -7.09 3.38
C ALA A 157 -8.67 -7.85 3.65
N LEU A 158 -8.61 -9.18 3.73
CA LEU A 158 -9.81 -10.03 3.61
C LEU A 158 -10.00 -11.03 4.74
N ASP A 159 -8.91 -11.53 5.29
CA ASP A 159 -8.94 -12.71 6.15
C ASP A 159 -8.65 -12.36 7.62
N ILE A 160 -7.92 -11.28 7.88
CA ILE A 160 -7.59 -10.87 9.25
C ILE A 160 -8.80 -10.37 10.03
N ASP A 161 -8.80 -10.66 11.33
CA ASP A 161 -9.77 -10.15 12.28
C ASP A 161 -9.81 -8.61 12.21
N GLN A 162 -11.01 -8.06 12.00
CA GLN A 162 -11.24 -6.62 11.83
C GLN A 162 -10.99 -5.80 13.10
N SER A 163 -10.79 -6.45 14.25
CA SER A 163 -10.30 -5.81 15.48
C SER A 163 -8.81 -5.44 15.39
N VAL A 164 -8.04 -6.06 14.48
CA VAL A 164 -6.64 -5.74 14.26
C VAL A 164 -6.51 -4.44 13.49
N LYS A 165 -6.00 -3.42 14.18
CA LYS A 165 -6.09 -2.03 13.76
C LYS A 165 -4.80 -1.27 14.05
N GLY A 166 -4.29 -0.55 13.05
CA GLY A 166 -3.13 0.33 13.19
C GLY A 166 -1.84 -0.43 13.46
N LYS A 167 -1.77 -1.69 13.04
CA LYS A 167 -0.64 -2.58 13.26
C LYS A 167 0.28 -2.58 12.04
N TYR A 168 1.52 -3.01 12.28
CA TYR A 168 2.53 -3.22 11.27
C TYR A 168 2.80 -4.72 11.14
N PHE A 169 2.79 -5.21 9.90
CA PHE A 169 2.96 -6.63 9.58
C PHE A 169 4.18 -6.87 8.72
N TRP A 170 4.77 -8.05 8.88
CA TRP A 170 5.79 -8.54 7.98
C TRP A 170 5.19 -9.49 6.93
N PHE A 171 5.97 -9.83 5.89
CA PHE A 171 5.50 -10.63 4.74
C PHE A 171 5.02 -12.04 5.13
N ASP A 172 5.43 -12.51 6.30
CA ASP A 172 5.02 -13.78 6.91
C ASP A 172 3.74 -13.67 7.75
N LYS A 173 3.01 -12.55 7.64
CA LYS A 173 1.77 -12.24 8.37
C LYS A 173 1.96 -12.04 9.87
N THR A 174 3.21 -11.93 10.35
CA THR A 174 3.48 -11.65 11.76
C THR A 174 3.34 -10.17 12.07
N GLU A 175 2.65 -9.83 13.16
CA GLU A 175 2.64 -8.47 13.70
C GLU A 175 4.05 -8.15 14.23
N LYS A 176 4.53 -6.95 13.92
CA LYS A 176 5.82 -6.42 14.38
C LYS A 176 5.60 -5.09 15.09
N ASP A 177 6.38 -4.86 16.13
CA ASP A 177 6.46 -3.53 16.72
C ASP A 177 7.61 -2.79 16.02
N TRP A 178 7.24 -1.90 15.11
CA TRP A 178 8.24 -1.17 14.32
C TRP A 178 9.05 -0.16 15.16
N ALA A 179 8.59 0.17 16.39
CA ALA A 179 9.32 1.02 17.33
C ALA A 179 10.29 0.24 18.23
N ASP A 180 10.23 -1.10 18.22
CA ASP A 180 11.16 -1.94 18.98
C ASP A 180 12.49 -2.10 18.23
N ALA A 181 13.48 -1.31 18.64
CA ALA A 181 14.84 -1.35 18.07
C ALA A 181 15.58 -2.68 18.30
N ASN A 182 15.10 -3.54 19.21
CA ASN A 182 15.74 -4.82 19.53
C ASN A 182 15.11 -6.00 18.77
N GLN A 183 14.05 -5.76 18.00
CA GLN A 183 13.36 -6.81 17.26
C GLN A 183 14.20 -7.27 16.07
N LYS A 184 14.77 -8.50 16.15
CA LYS A 184 15.55 -9.11 15.07
C LYS A 184 14.63 -9.51 13.92
N ILE A 185 14.76 -8.84 12.78
CA ILE A 185 14.00 -9.11 11.55
C ILE A 185 14.86 -9.97 10.60
N HIS A 186 15.06 -11.24 10.95
CA HIS A 186 15.97 -12.19 10.26
C HIS A 186 17.48 -11.87 10.31
N SER A 187 18.31 -12.91 10.25
CA SER A 187 19.73 -12.90 10.65
C SER A 187 20.67 -12.04 9.82
N ASN A 188 20.23 -11.37 8.75
CA ASN A 188 21.10 -10.53 7.90
C ASN A 188 20.45 -9.22 7.43
N TYR A 189 19.26 -8.85 7.93
CA TYR A 189 18.62 -7.59 7.56
C TYR A 189 18.13 -6.88 8.81
N VAL A 190 18.84 -5.83 9.22
CA VAL A 190 18.37 -4.93 10.28
C VAL A 190 17.16 -4.17 9.75
N CYS A 191 16.14 -4.01 10.60
CA CYS A 191 14.99 -3.16 10.35
C CYS A 191 15.45 -1.84 9.69
N PRO A 192 14.98 -1.46 8.50
CA PRO A 192 15.40 -0.21 7.84
C PRO A 192 15.05 1.05 8.67
N THR A 193 14.27 0.88 9.74
CA THR A 193 13.42 1.86 10.40
C THR A 193 14.08 2.54 11.62
N VAL A 194 15.29 2.12 12.02
CA VAL A 194 15.99 2.74 13.16
C VAL A 194 17.23 3.48 12.66
N LEU A 195 17.15 4.82 12.66
CA LEU A 195 18.33 5.66 12.81
C LEU A 195 18.74 5.56 14.28
N THR A 196 19.82 4.85 14.57
CA THR A 196 20.53 5.09 15.81
C THR A 196 21.17 6.47 15.69
N ALA A 197 20.93 7.33 16.67
CA ALA A 197 21.66 8.59 16.83
C ALA A 197 23.16 8.33 16.98
#